data_AF-A0A021VYC6-F1
#
_entry.id   AF-A0A021VYC6-F1
#
_cell.length_a   1.000
_cell.length_b   1.000
_cell.length_c   1.000
_cell.angle_alpha   90.00
_cell.angle_beta   90.00
_cell.angle_gamma   90.00
#
_symmetry.space_group_name_H-M   'P 1'
#
loop_
_entity.id
_entity.type
_entity.pdbx_description
1 polymer ?
#
loop_
_entity_poly.entity_id
_entity_poly.type
_entity_poly.pdbx_seq_one_letter_code
_entity_poly.pdbx_strand_id
1 'polypeptide(L)'
;MTATAPTSPSWGRPLVAARRHLRHAWIGVALVPVAFVVAMLVGDGVASLLGHESGSAAAPSLEVFLLAGLPATVIGLAPAVFALVNGRRAEREGEPKGLVPTVVGAVVALYWLATPVLTGVAGLLG
;
A
#
# COMPACT_ATOMS: atom_id res chain seq x y z
N MET A 1 51.30 -10.91 -30.72
CA MET A 1 50.69 -11.58 -29.56
C MET A 1 49.80 -10.58 -28.85
N THR A 2 48.50 -10.60 -29.14
CA THR A 2 47.53 -9.63 -28.63
C THR A 2 46.88 -10.26 -27.40
N ALA A 3 47.19 -9.74 -26.21
CA ALA A 3 46.58 -10.19 -24.97
C ALA A 3 45.12 -9.74 -24.96
N THR A 4 44.19 -10.69 -24.99
CA THR A 4 42.77 -10.44 -24.76
C THR A 4 42.57 -10.05 -23.30
N ALA A 5 42.11 -8.81 -23.07
CA ALA A 5 41.78 -8.34 -21.73
C ALA A 5 40.69 -9.23 -21.09
N PRO A 6 40.80 -9.58 -19.79
CA PRO A 6 39.78 -10.36 -19.12
C PRO A 6 38.47 -9.58 -19.10
N THR A 7 37.43 -10.15 -19.73
CA THR A 7 36.07 -9.62 -19.67
C THR A 7 35.58 -9.68 -18.23
N SER A 8 35.54 -8.54 -17.55
CA SER A 8 34.98 -8.44 -16.20
C SER A 8 33.52 -8.93 -16.22
N PRO A 9 33.12 -9.87 -15.36
CA PRO A 9 31.78 -10.44 -15.40
C PRO A 9 30.71 -9.37 -15.18
N SER A 10 29.86 -9.14 -16.19
CA SER A 10 28.76 -8.16 -16.14
C SER A 10 27.63 -8.53 -15.16
N TRP A 11 27.74 -9.69 -14.51
CA TRP A 11 26.77 -10.28 -13.58
C TRP A 11 26.51 -9.46 -12.30
N GLY A 12 27.31 -8.42 -12.03
CA GLY A 12 27.13 -7.56 -10.84
C GLY A 12 25.96 -6.57 -10.94
N ARG A 13 25.61 -6.08 -12.14
CA ARG A 13 24.56 -5.04 -12.29
C ARG A 13 23.14 -5.53 -12.01
N PRO A 14 22.72 -6.73 -12.45
CA PRO A 14 21.37 -7.26 -12.17
C PRO A 14 21.09 -7.43 -10.67
N LEU A 15 22.08 -7.93 -9.91
CA LEU A 15 21.93 -8.19 -8.48
C LEU A 15 21.83 -6.90 -7.65
N VAL A 16 22.54 -5.83 -8.05
CA VAL A 16 22.48 -4.53 -7.37
C VAL A 16 21.13 -3.84 -7.61
N ALA A 17 20.59 -3.91 -8.84
CA ALA A 17 19.26 -3.40 -9.15
C ALA A 17 18.18 -4.15 -8.36
N ALA A 18 18.22 -5.49 -8.36
CA ALA A 18 17.27 -6.33 -7.62
C ALA A 18 17.26 -6.03 -6.11
N ARG A 19 18.45 -5.87 -5.48
CA ARG A 19 18.56 -5.49 -4.06
C ARG A 19 17.98 -4.10 -3.78
N ARG A 20 18.16 -3.15 -4.70
CA ARG A 20 17.57 -1.80 -4.58
C ARG A 20 16.05 -1.86 -4.65
N HIS A 21 15.47 -2.66 -5.55
CA HIS A 21 14.02 -2.86 -5.64
C HIS A 21 13.44 -3.55 -4.40
N LEU A 22 14.13 -4.55 -3.86
CA LEU A 22 13.75 -5.20 -2.60
C LEU A 22 13.73 -4.21 -1.42
N ARG A 23 14.72 -3.31 -1.34
CA ARG A 23 14.78 -2.27 -0.29
C ARG A 23 13.62 -1.28 -0.40
N HIS A 24 13.23 -0.86 -1.61
CA HIS A 24 12.06 0.00 -1.80
C HIS A 24 10.75 -0.71 -1.47
N ALA A 25 10.63 -2.01 -1.77
CA ALA A 25 9.47 -2.80 -1.38
C ALA A 25 9.31 -2.85 0.15
N TRP A 26 10.40 -3.06 0.89
CA TRP A 26 10.40 -3.02 2.36
C TRP A 26 10.13 -1.63 2.94
N ILE A 27 10.61 -0.57 2.30
CA ILE A 27 10.24 0.81 2.66
C ILE A 27 8.72 1.00 2.51
N GLY A 28 8.13 0.49 1.42
CA GLY A 28 6.67 0.49 1.22
C GLY A 28 5.93 -0.22 2.34
N VAL A 29 6.40 -1.40 2.75
CA VAL A 29 5.83 -2.16 3.88
C VAL A 29 5.96 -1.38 5.19
N ALA A 30 7.13 -0.79 5.47
CA ALA A 30 7.36 0.02 6.67
C ALA A 30 6.54 1.32 6.70
N LEU A 31 6.09 1.81 5.54
CA LEU A 31 5.19 2.96 5.41
C LEU A 31 3.72 2.60 5.63
N VAL A 32 3.33 1.32 5.60
CA VAL A 32 1.94 0.90 5.83
C VAL A 32 1.42 1.35 7.21
N PRO A 33 2.13 1.14 8.34
CA PRO A 33 1.68 1.62 9.65
C PRO A 33 1.56 3.15 9.71
N VAL A 34 2.50 3.86 9.09
CA VAL A 34 2.49 5.33 9.07
C VAL A 34 1.27 5.84 8.30
N ALA A 35 1.02 5.30 7.11
CA ALA A 35 -0.15 5.67 6.32
C ALA A 35 -1.45 5.26 6.98
N PHE A 36 -1.48 4.14 7.72
CA PHE A 36 -2.65 3.75 8.51
C PHE A 36 -2.96 4.81 9.58
N VAL A 37 -1.96 5.26 10.33
CA VAL A 37 -2.15 6.32 11.33
C VAL A 37 -2.60 7.63 10.67
N VAL A 38 -1.98 8.02 9.55
CA VAL A 38 -2.37 9.24 8.82
C VAL A 38 -3.80 9.12 8.28
N ALA A 39 -4.16 7.99 7.68
CA ALA A 39 -5.51 7.76 7.17
C ALA A 39 -6.55 7.77 8.30
N MET A 40 -6.22 7.21 9.46
CA MET A 40 -7.10 7.26 10.63
C MET A 40 -7.28 8.69 11.11
N LEU A 41 -6.19 9.46 11.26
CA LEU A 41 -6.24 10.86 11.69
C LEU A 41 -7.03 11.74 10.70
N VAL A 42 -6.88 11.50 9.40
CA VAL A 42 -7.63 12.23 8.37
C VAL A 42 -9.10 11.85 8.39
N GLY A 43 -9.43 10.55 8.47
CA GLY A 43 -10.81 10.10 8.54
C GLY A 43 -11.53 10.62 9.78
N ASP A 44 -10.90 10.48 10.94
CA ASP A 44 -11.43 10.94 12.23
C ASP A 44 -11.54 12.47 12.29
N GLY A 45 -10.51 13.18 11.82
CA GLY A 45 -10.51 14.64 11.75
C GLY A 45 -11.62 15.19 10.85
N VAL A 46 -11.81 14.62 9.66
CA VAL A 46 -12.89 15.05 8.76
C VAL A 46 -14.27 14.69 9.32
N ALA A 47 -14.44 13.50 9.91
CA ALA A 47 -15.70 13.11 10.55
C ALA A 47 -16.06 14.05 11.73
N SER A 48 -15.08 14.40 12.56
CA SER A 48 -15.25 15.33 13.68
C SER A 48 -15.65 16.73 13.21
N LEU A 49 -15.05 17.22 12.11
CA LEU A 49 -15.46 18.49 11.49
C LEU A 49 -16.89 18.46 10.95
N LEU A 50 -17.40 17.29 10.56
CA LEU A 50 -18.78 17.07 10.14
C LEU A 50 -19.72 16.81 11.33
N GLY A 51 -19.26 16.99 12.57
CA GLY A 51 -20.06 16.81 13.78
C GLY A 51 -20.38 15.36 14.13
N HIS A 52 -19.68 14.39 13.52
CA HIS A 52 -19.87 12.97 13.80
C HIS A 52 -18.80 12.47 14.77
N GLU A 53 -19.20 11.83 15.86
CA GLU A 53 -18.28 11.11 16.74
C GLU A 53 -17.92 9.75 16.12
N SER A 54 -16.61 9.48 16.04
CA SER A 54 -16.10 8.18 15.60
C SER A 54 -16.51 7.08 16.57
N GLY A 55 -17.11 6.01 16.03
CA GLY A 55 -17.60 4.86 16.81
C GLY A 55 -19.09 4.91 17.17
N SER A 56 -19.83 5.92 16.71
CA SER A 56 -21.29 5.90 16.76
C SER A 56 -21.84 4.65 16.04
N ALA A 57 -22.79 3.96 16.68
CA ALA A 57 -23.48 2.81 16.08
C ALA A 57 -24.45 3.20 14.95
N ALA A 58 -24.72 4.50 14.76
CA ALA A 58 -25.53 4.98 13.65
C ALA A 58 -24.73 4.85 12.34
N ALA A 59 -25.41 4.34 11.30
CA ALA A 59 -24.81 4.25 9.97
C ALA A 59 -24.36 5.65 9.51
N PRO A 60 -23.10 5.80 9.04
CA PRO A 60 -22.59 7.09 8.60
C PRO A 60 -23.40 7.58 7.39
N SER A 61 -23.71 8.89 7.37
CA SER A 61 -24.37 9.51 6.22
C SER A 61 -23.47 9.41 4.97
N LEU A 62 -24.08 9.44 3.78
CA LEU A 62 -23.35 9.35 2.52
C LEU A 62 -22.27 10.43 2.38
N GLU A 63 -22.52 11.62 2.94
CA GLU A 63 -21.58 12.74 2.96
C GLU A 63 -20.32 12.42 3.78
N VAL A 64 -20.47 11.84 4.97
CA VAL A 64 -19.33 11.42 5.81
C VAL A 64 -18.54 10.31 5.12
N PHE A 65 -19.22 9.36 4.50
CA PHE A 65 -18.56 8.30 3.73
C PHE A 65 -17.71 8.86 2.59
N LEU A 66 -18.24 9.80 1.81
CA LEU A 66 -17.55 10.40 0.67
C LEU A 66 -16.42 11.34 1.10
N LEU A 67 -16.65 12.19 2.11
CA LEU A 67 -15.71 13.24 2.50
C LEU A 67 -14.63 12.75 3.46
N ALA A 68 -14.92 11.81 4.36
CA ALA A 68 -13.94 11.27 5.31
C ALA A 68 -13.38 9.91 4.85
N GLY A 69 -14.24 9.01 4.36
CA GLY A 69 -13.87 7.65 4.00
C GLY A 69 -13.01 7.56 2.73
N LEU A 70 -13.38 8.31 1.69
CA LEU A 70 -12.68 8.26 0.40
C LEU A 70 -11.24 8.78 0.48
N PRO A 71 -10.94 9.94 1.10
CA PRO A 71 -9.56 10.41 1.24
C PRO A 71 -8.70 9.49 2.12
N ALA A 72 -9.25 9.00 3.24
CA ALA A 72 -8.56 8.05 4.11
C ALA A 72 -8.19 6.77 3.35
N THR A 73 -9.12 6.26 2.52
CA THR A 73 -8.88 5.09 1.68
C THR A 73 -7.75 5.33 0.70
N VAL A 74 -7.73 6.47 0.00
CA VAL A 74 -6.66 6.82 -0.95
C VAL A 74 -5.30 6.88 -0.27
N ILE A 75 -5.22 7.49 0.92
CA ILE A 75 -4.00 7.58 1.73
C ILE A 75 -3.50 6.19 2.12
N GLY A 76 -4.41 5.32 2.60
CA GLY A 76 -4.10 3.94 2.98
C GLY A 76 -3.69 3.06 1.79
N LEU A 77 -4.27 3.30 0.61
CA LEU A 77 -3.98 2.54 -0.61
C LEU A 77 -2.59 2.83 -1.16
N ALA A 78 -2.10 4.06 -1.04
CA ALA A 78 -0.85 4.51 -1.65
C ALA A 78 0.38 3.63 -1.33
N PRO A 79 0.72 3.34 -0.05
CA PRO A 79 1.85 2.46 0.27
C PRO A 79 1.58 1.00 -0.08
N ALA A 80 0.33 0.55 -0.04
CA ALA A 80 -0.05 -0.83 -0.38
C ALA A 80 0.19 -1.11 -1.87
N VAL A 81 -0.23 -0.18 -2.74
CA VAL A 81 0.05 -0.22 -4.18
C VAL A 81 1.54 -0.09 -4.44
N PHE A 82 2.25 0.77 -3.69
CA PHE A 82 3.70 0.90 -3.81
C PHE A 82 4.44 -0.40 -3.45
N ALA A 83 4.05 -1.07 -2.36
CA ALA A 83 4.61 -2.37 -1.96
C ALA A 83 4.29 -3.47 -2.99
N LEU A 84 3.06 -3.48 -3.52
CA LEU A 84 2.61 -4.44 -4.54
C LEU A 84 3.41 -4.31 -5.85
N VAL A 85 3.56 -3.09 -6.37
CA VAL A 85 4.25 -2.84 -7.65
C VAL A 85 5.74 -3.13 -7.53
N ASN A 86 6.39 -2.66 -6.47
CA ASN A 86 7.83 -2.89 -6.27
C ASN A 86 8.14 -4.35 -5.93
N GLY A 87 7.28 -5.03 -5.17
CA GLY A 87 7.42 -6.46 -4.87
C GLY A 87 7.30 -7.34 -6.12
N ARG A 88 6.26 -7.12 -6.94
CA ARG A 88 6.07 -7.85 -8.21
C ARG A 88 7.23 -7.63 -9.17
N ARG A 89 7.77 -6.41 -9.20
CA ARG A 89 8.92 -6.09 -10.04
C ARG A 89 10.19 -6.80 -9.56
N ALA A 90 10.44 -6.86 -8.25
CA ALA A 90 11.56 -7.61 -7.68
C ALA A 90 11.46 -9.13 -7.93
N GLU A 91 10.25 -9.69 -7.89
CA GLU A 91 10.00 -11.10 -8.22
C GLU A 91 10.31 -11.39 -9.69
N ARG A 92 9.85 -10.53 -10.61
CA ARG A 92 10.15 -10.63 -12.06
C ARG A 92 11.63 -10.50 -12.38
N GLU A 93 12.39 -9.80 -11.55
CA GLU A 93 13.84 -9.64 -11.66
C GLU A 93 14.62 -10.80 -11.02
N GLY A 94 13.93 -11.84 -10.52
CA GLY A 94 14.52 -13.09 -10.06
C GLY A 94 14.81 -13.17 -8.56
N GLU A 95 14.34 -12.22 -7.75
CA GLU A 95 14.50 -12.27 -6.29
C GLU A 95 13.21 -12.80 -5.63
N PRO A 96 13.18 -14.09 -5.20
CA PRO A 96 11.97 -14.71 -4.66
C PRO A 96 11.48 -14.06 -3.35
N LYS A 97 12.35 -13.29 -2.67
CA LYS A 97 11.95 -12.51 -1.48
C LYS A 97 11.01 -11.34 -1.80
N GLY A 98 10.80 -10.99 -3.07
CA GLY A 98 9.83 -9.99 -3.52
C GLY A 98 8.36 -10.43 -3.36
N LEU A 99 8.11 -11.74 -3.20
CA LEU A 99 6.76 -12.30 -3.07
C LEU A 99 6.09 -11.90 -1.75
N VAL A 100 6.85 -11.85 -0.65
CA VAL A 100 6.34 -11.45 0.69
C VAL A 100 5.79 -10.01 0.68
N PRO A 101 6.54 -8.96 0.31
CA PRO A 101 6.00 -7.60 0.26
C PRO A 101 4.89 -7.43 -0.78
N THR A 102 4.89 -8.24 -1.85
CA THR A 102 3.78 -8.30 -2.82
C THR A 102 2.48 -8.76 -2.18
N VAL A 103 2.52 -9.89 -1.46
CA VAL A 103 1.35 -10.44 -0.77
C VAL A 103 0.86 -9.50 0.31
N VAL A 104 1.77 -8.92 1.10
CA VAL A 104 1.42 -7.92 2.13
C VAL A 104 0.74 -6.72 1.49
N GLY A 105 1.32 -6.14 0.43
CA GLY A 105 0.71 -5.03 -0.30
C GLY A 105 -0.67 -5.37 -0.88
N ALA A 106 -0.83 -6.59 -1.42
CA ALA A 106 -2.10 -7.07 -1.95
C ALA A 106 -3.18 -7.19 -0.87
N VAL A 107 -2.85 -7.81 0.27
CA VAL A 107 -3.78 -7.98 1.39
C VAL A 107 -4.21 -6.63 1.96
N VAL A 108 -3.27 -5.71 2.14
CA VAL A 108 -3.57 -4.37 2.65
C VAL A 108 -4.42 -3.57 1.65
N ALA A 109 -4.11 -3.62 0.35
CA ALA A 109 -4.92 -2.97 -0.67
C ALA A 109 -6.34 -3.56 -0.71
N LEU A 110 -6.47 -4.89 -0.59
CA LEU A 110 -7.76 -5.56 -0.55
C LEU A 110 -8.56 -5.14 0.68
N TYR A 111 -7.94 -5.07 1.86
CA TYR A 111 -8.56 -4.56 3.07
C TYR A 111 -9.12 -3.15 2.84
N TRP A 112 -8.29 -2.21 2.37
CA TRP A 112 -8.69 -0.82 2.13
C TRP A 112 -9.78 -0.66 1.07
N LEU A 113 -9.87 -1.56 0.08
CA LEU A 113 -10.95 -1.55 -0.91
C LEU A 113 -12.23 -2.21 -0.39
N ALA A 114 -12.12 -3.24 0.45
CA ALA A 114 -13.27 -3.97 0.96
C ALA A 114 -14.04 -3.20 2.04
N THR A 115 -13.34 -2.48 2.92
CA THR A 115 -13.98 -1.78 4.05
C THR A 115 -15.04 -0.77 3.57
N PRO A 116 -14.76 0.14 2.61
CA PRO A 116 -15.75 1.10 2.16
C PRO A 116 -16.96 0.43 1.48
N VAL A 117 -16.73 -0.63 0.71
CA VAL A 117 -17.79 -1.38 0.03
C VAL A 117 -18.72 -2.06 1.04
N LEU A 118 -18.15 -2.72 2.05
CA LEU A 118 -18.91 -3.38 3.11
C LEU A 118 -19.73 -2.38 3.92
N THR A 119 -19.13 -1.25 4.29
CA THR A 119 -19.82 -0.19 5.03
C THR A 119 -20.94 0.44 4.19
N GLY A 120 -20.71 0.68 2.90
CA GLY A 120 -21.72 1.20 1.99
C GLY A 120 -22.89 0.25 1.78
N VAL A 121 -22.64 -1.05 1.61
CA VAL A 121 -23.70 -2.07 1.48
C VAL A 121 -24.49 -2.20 2.78
N ALA A 122 -23.82 -2.21 3.93
CA ALA A 122 -24.50 -2.27 5.23
C ALA A 122 -25.43 -1.07 5.45
N GLY A 123 -24.98 0.14 5.08
CA GLY A 123 -25.80 1.35 5.15
C GLY A 123 -26.97 1.39 4.16
N LEU A 124 -26.97 0.56 3.12
CA LEU A 124 -28.10 0.44 2.18
C LEU A 124 -29.15 -0.60 2.63
N LEU A 125 -28.79 -1.49 3.56
CA LEU A 125 -29.64 -2.59 4.03
C LEU A 125 -30.26 -2.35 5.41
N GLY A 126 -29.82 -1.32 6.14
CA GLY A 126 -30.33 -0.91 7.46
C GLY A 126 -31.14 0.37 7.39
#